data_AF-A0A9D0W0I1-F1
#
_entry.id   AF-A0A9D0W0I1-F1
#
_cell.length_a   1.000
_cell.length_b   1.000
_cell.length_c   1.000
_cell.angle_alpha   90.00
_cell.angle_beta   90.00
_cell.angle_gamma   90.00
#
_symmetry.space_group_name_H-M   'P 1'
#
loop_
_entity.id
_entity.type
_entity.pdbx_description
1 polymer ?
#
loop_
_entity_poly.entity_id
_entity_poly.type
_entity_poly.pdbx_seq_one_letter_code
_entity_poly.pdbx_strand_id
1 'polypeptide(L)'
;MSSLLRLHRTLDAFAEWTGRVTAWLALALVLVTFAVVVLRYAFDIGSIALQESILYLHATLFLLGAAYTLKHDAHVRVDIFYREMSPAAKAWVDLAGVLFLLLPVCLFLLWVSWDYVTTAWALREGSHEAGGLPWVYLLKSLIP
;
A
#
# COMPACT_ATOMS: atom_id res chain seq x y z
N MET A 1 -21.69 1.35 23.83
CA MET A 1 -20.97 0.08 23.50
C MET A 1 -21.28 -0.43 22.09
N SER A 2 -22.55 -0.52 21.67
CA SER A 2 -22.95 -1.04 20.36
C SER A 2 -22.41 -0.25 19.16
N SER A 3 -22.27 1.07 19.27
CA SER A 3 -21.74 1.93 18.19
C SER A 3 -20.25 1.71 17.92
N LEU A 4 -19.43 1.54 18.97
CA LEU A 4 -17.99 1.26 18.84
C LEU A 4 -17.74 -0.12 18.20
N LEU A 5 -18.51 -1.13 18.63
CA LEU A 5 -18.46 -2.47 18.03
C LEU A 5 -18.97 -2.49 16.58
N ARG A 6 -19.83 -1.55 16.20
CA ARG A 6 -20.29 -1.40 14.81
C ARG A 6 -19.18 -0.77 13.96
N LEU A 7 -18.57 0.31 14.45
CA LEU A 7 -17.45 0.98 13.80
C LEU A 7 -16.27 0.03 13.56
N HIS A 8 -15.86 -0.72 14.57
CA HIS A 8 -14.80 -1.73 14.48
C HIS A 8 -15.08 -2.73 13.35
N ARG A 9 -16.28 -3.31 13.33
CA ARG A 9 -16.67 -4.28 12.28
C ARG A 9 -16.68 -3.68 10.88
N THR A 10 -17.09 -2.43 10.72
CA THR A 10 -17.02 -1.75 9.42
C THR A 10 -15.59 -1.53 8.97
N LEU A 11 -14.69 -1.10 9.86
CA LEU A 11 -13.28 -0.92 9.54
C LEU A 11 -12.61 -2.26 9.19
N ASP A 12 -12.91 -3.31 9.95
CA ASP A 12 -12.41 -4.67 9.68
C ASP A 12 -12.86 -5.19 8.32
N ALA A 13 -14.14 -4.98 7.99
CA ALA A 13 -14.73 -5.41 6.73
C ALA A 13 -14.13 -4.63 5.56
N PHE A 14 -13.90 -3.33 5.75
CA PHE A 14 -13.24 -2.49 4.75
C PHE A 14 -11.79 -2.92 4.51
N ALA A 15 -11.01 -3.13 5.56
CA ALA A 15 -9.63 -3.63 5.45
C ALA A 15 -9.58 -5.02 4.79
N GLU A 16 -10.52 -5.90 5.13
CA GLU A 16 -10.60 -7.23 4.53
C GLU A 16 -10.96 -7.17 3.04
N TRP A 17 -11.95 -6.34 2.68
CA TRP A 17 -12.40 -6.19 1.31
C TRP A 17 -11.31 -5.57 0.43
N THR A 18 -10.70 -4.47 0.88
CA THR A 18 -9.60 -3.81 0.17
C THR A 18 -8.44 -4.77 -0.05
N GLY A 19 -7.98 -5.46 1.00
CA GLY A 19 -6.89 -6.44 0.91
C GLY A 19 -7.14 -7.56 -0.11
N ARG A 20 -8.33 -8.16 -0.09
CA ARG A 20 -8.70 -9.22 -1.05
C ARG A 20 -8.79 -8.72 -2.49
N VAL A 21 -9.29 -7.49 -2.69
CA VAL A 21 -9.32 -6.87 -4.02
C VAL A 21 -7.90 -6.60 -4.50
N THR A 22 -7.04 -6.04 -3.66
CA THR A 22 -5.65 -5.75 -4.01
C THR A 22 -4.80 -6.99 -4.23
N ALA A 23 -5.13 -8.14 -3.62
CA ALA A 23 -4.41 -9.39 -3.85
C ALA A 23 -4.39 -9.81 -5.33
N TRP A 24 -5.43 -9.47 -6.11
CA TRP A 24 -5.45 -9.71 -7.55
C TRP A 24 -4.38 -8.91 -8.32
N LEU A 25 -3.93 -7.78 -7.77
CA LEU A 25 -2.82 -7.02 -8.35
C LEU A 25 -1.51 -7.80 -8.31
N ALA A 26 -1.32 -8.72 -7.37
CA ALA A 26 -0.15 -9.59 -7.34
C ALA A 26 -0.12 -10.53 -8.55
N LEU A 27 -1.27 -11.12 -8.92
CA LEU A 27 -1.38 -11.93 -10.13
C LEU A 27 -1.12 -11.08 -11.37
N ALA A 28 -1.73 -9.89 -11.45
CA ALA A 28 -1.50 -8.96 -12.56
C ALA A 28 -0.03 -8.56 -12.67
N LEU A 29 0.64 -8.28 -11.55
CA LEU A 29 2.06 -7.94 -11.49
C LEU A 29 2.93 -9.05 -12.08
N VAL A 30 2.68 -10.30 -11.71
CA VAL A 30 3.41 -11.46 -12.25
C VAL A 30 3.17 -11.61 -13.75
N LEU A 31 1.92 -11.53 -14.21
CA LEU A 31 1.57 -11.67 -15.62
C LEU A 31 2.18 -10.58 -16.49
N VAL A 32 2.12 -9.31 -16.04
CA VAL A 32 2.71 -8.18 -16.75
C VAL A 32 4.24 -8.30 -16.77
N THR A 33 4.86 -8.64 -15.65
CA THR A 33 6.32 -8.84 -15.58
C THR A 33 6.76 -9.96 -16.53
N PHE A 34 6.04 -11.07 -16.54
CA PHE A 34 6.30 -12.17 -17.46
C PHE A 34 6.16 -11.73 -18.93
N ALA A 35 5.09 -11.01 -19.27
CA ALA A 35 4.88 -10.48 -20.62
C ALA A 35 6.02 -9.54 -21.04
N VAL A 36 6.49 -8.66 -20.15
CA VAL A 36 7.64 -7.76 -20.41
C VAL A 36 8.90 -8.57 -20.72
N VAL A 37 9.20 -9.59 -19.93
CA VAL A 37 10.37 -10.46 -20.14
C VAL A 37 10.26 -11.18 -21.49
N VAL A 38 9.11 -11.77 -21.81
CA VAL A 38 8.90 -12.48 -23.08
C VAL A 38 9.03 -11.52 -24.27
N LEU A 39 8.36 -10.37 -24.24
CA LEU A 39 8.43 -9.39 -25.33
C LEU A 39 9.86 -8.87 -25.54
N ARG A 40 10.58 -8.58 -24.45
CA ARG A 40 11.94 -8.06 -24.53
C ARG A 40 12.93 -9.09 -25.05
N TYR A 41 12.91 -10.32 -24.54
CA TYR A 41 13.97 -11.29 -24.84
C TYR A 41 13.63 -12.24 -26.00
N ALA A 42 12.36 -12.53 -26.27
CA ALA A 42 11.97 -13.41 -27.38
C ALA A 42 11.62 -12.63 -28.66
N PHE A 43 11.14 -11.39 -28.52
CA PHE A 43 10.64 -10.59 -29.65
C PHE A 43 11.40 -9.27 -29.88
N ASP A 44 12.34 -8.91 -28.99
CA ASP A 44 13.07 -7.63 -29.04
C ASP A 44 12.14 -6.38 -29.00
N ILE A 45 10.97 -6.51 -28.38
CA ILE A 45 9.98 -5.43 -28.23
C ILE A 45 10.07 -4.84 -26.83
N GLY A 46 10.31 -3.53 -26.75
CA GLY A 46 10.32 -2.75 -25.51
C GLY A 46 9.14 -1.78 -25.42
N SER A 47 8.56 -1.66 -24.22
CA SER A 47 7.56 -0.62 -23.90
C SER A 47 7.83 -0.04 -22.52
N ILE A 48 8.08 1.28 -22.47
CA ILE A 48 8.32 2.01 -21.23
C ILE A 48 7.05 2.04 -20.39
N ALA A 49 5.90 2.36 -20.99
CA ALA A 49 4.61 2.29 -20.30
C ALA A 49 4.32 0.93 -19.66
N LEU A 50 4.65 -0.18 -20.36
CA LEU A 50 4.46 -1.52 -19.80
C LEU A 50 5.41 -1.79 -18.62
N GLN A 51 6.67 -1.34 -18.72
CA GLN A 51 7.63 -1.44 -17.63
C GLN A 51 7.23 -0.58 -16.42
N GLU A 52 6.75 0.64 -16.63
CA GLU A 52 6.22 1.50 -15.57
C GLU A 52 4.96 0.90 -14.93
N SER A 53 4.10 0.23 -15.69
CA SER A 53 2.90 -0.41 -15.12
C SER A 53 3.22 -1.42 -14.02
N ILE A 54 4.40 -2.08 -14.08
CA ILE A 54 4.89 -2.96 -13.01
C ILE A 54 5.09 -2.17 -11.72
N LEU A 55 5.70 -0.98 -11.80
CA LEU A 55 5.90 -0.10 -10.66
C LEU A 55 4.55 0.33 -10.06
N TYR A 56 3.58 0.69 -10.92
CA TYR A 56 2.25 1.10 -10.47
C TYR A 56 1.51 -0.03 -9.76
N LEU A 57 1.53 -1.24 -10.33
CA LEU A 57 0.94 -2.43 -9.73
C LEU A 57 1.58 -2.75 -8.39
N HIS A 58 2.92 -2.71 -8.32
CA HIS A 58 3.68 -2.98 -7.11
C HIS A 58 3.37 -1.95 -6.00
N ALA A 59 3.46 -0.65 -6.31
CA ALA A 59 3.20 0.40 -5.34
C ALA A 59 1.77 0.34 -4.81
N THR A 60 0.79 0.11 -5.68
CA THR A 60 -0.62 -0.06 -5.31
C THR A 60 -0.82 -1.26 -4.41
N LEU A 61 -0.23 -2.41 -4.76
CA LEU A 61 -0.29 -3.62 -3.95
C LEU A 61 0.31 -3.41 -2.56
N PHE A 62 1.47 -2.76 -2.48
CA PHE A 62 2.17 -2.53 -1.22
C PHE A 62 1.43 -1.54 -0.31
N LEU A 63 1.06 -0.37 -0.83
CA LEU A 63 0.45 0.70 -0.05
C LEU A 63 -0.96 0.35 0.41
N LEU A 64 -1.79 -0.21 -0.47
CA LEU A 64 -3.15 -0.60 -0.11
C LEU A 64 -3.21 -1.92 0.67
N GLY A 65 -2.21 -2.79 0.50
CA GLY A 65 -2.09 -4.04 1.25
C GLY A 65 -1.65 -3.85 2.71
N ALA A 66 -1.02 -2.71 3.05
CA ALA A 66 -0.48 -2.47 4.39
C ALA A 66 -1.54 -2.61 5.50
N ALA A 67 -2.74 -2.06 5.33
CA ALA A 67 -3.81 -2.18 6.32
C ALA A 67 -4.28 -3.63 6.51
N TYR A 68 -4.34 -4.42 5.44
CA TYR A 68 -4.67 -5.83 5.49
C TYR A 68 -3.61 -6.64 6.25
N THR A 69 -2.34 -6.42 5.94
CA THR A 69 -1.22 -7.07 6.62
C THR A 69 -1.16 -6.69 8.10
N LEU A 70 -1.50 -5.44 8.46
CA LEU A 70 -1.56 -4.99 9.85
C LEU A 70 -2.68 -5.71 10.61
N LYS A 71 -3.87 -5.81 10.01
CA LYS A 71 -5.00 -6.52 10.60
C LYS A 71 -4.71 -8.00 10.89
N HIS A 72 -3.96 -8.66 10.00
CA HIS A 72 -3.62 -10.08 10.13
C HIS A 72 -2.31 -10.34 10.92
N ASP A 73 -1.77 -9.33 11.59
CA ASP A 73 -0.51 -9.42 12.36
C ASP A 73 0.66 -10.01 11.54
N ALA A 74 0.63 -9.82 10.23
CA ALA A 74 1.58 -10.42 9.28
C ALA A 74 2.76 -9.49 8.96
N HIS A 75 2.87 -8.36 9.65
CA HIS A 75 4.05 -7.51 9.57
C HIS A 75 5.25 -8.19 10.22
N VAL A 76 6.42 -8.05 9.62
CA VAL A 76 7.66 -8.54 10.22
C VAL A 76 7.91 -7.74 11.50
N ARG A 77 7.82 -8.43 12.64
CA ARG A 77 7.96 -7.89 13.99
C ARG A 77 9.01 -8.67 14.76
N VAL A 78 9.76 -7.97 15.61
CA VAL A 78 10.79 -8.58 16.47
C VAL A 78 10.24 -8.70 17.88
N ASP A 79 9.69 -9.87 18.23
CA ASP A 79 8.91 -10.07 19.45
C ASP A 79 9.66 -10.83 20.55
N ILE A 80 10.79 -10.29 21.01
CA ILE A 80 11.56 -10.95 22.07
C ILE A 80 10.76 -10.96 23.39
N PHE A 81 10.26 -9.79 23.81
CA PHE A 81 9.50 -9.67 25.07
C PHE A 81 7.99 -9.84 24.87
N TYR A 82 7.47 -9.45 23.71
CA TYR A 82 6.03 -9.49 23.44
C TYR A 82 5.48 -10.92 23.46
N ARG A 83 6.25 -11.91 23.00
CA ARG A 83 5.74 -13.29 22.83
C ARG A 83 5.24 -13.91 24.14
N GLU A 84 5.94 -13.64 25.25
CA GLU A 84 5.69 -14.21 26.58
C GLU A 84 4.67 -13.39 27.41
N MET A 85 4.24 -12.23 26.91
CA MET A 85 3.27 -11.38 27.60
C MET A 85 1.86 -11.98 27.65
N SER A 86 1.12 -11.65 28.72
CA SER A 86 -0.30 -11.97 28.84
C SER A 86 -1.13 -11.24 27.77
N PRO A 87 -2.33 -11.73 27.42
CA PRO A 87 -3.18 -11.08 26.40
C PRO A 87 -3.49 -9.61 26.69
N ALA A 88 -3.68 -9.26 27.97
CA ALA A 88 -3.93 -7.87 28.37
C ALA A 88 -2.69 -6.98 28.18
N ALA A 89 -1.50 -7.49 28.50
CA ALA A 89 -0.25 -6.74 28.30
C ALA A 89 0.03 -6.54 26.80
N LYS A 90 -0.22 -7.55 25.96
CA LYS A 90 -0.12 -7.43 24.49
C LYS A 90 -1.03 -6.34 23.95
N ALA A 91 -2.30 -6.34 24.34
CA ALA A 91 -3.26 -5.31 23.92
C ALA A 91 -2.83 -3.89 24.31
N TRP A 92 -2.24 -3.71 25.50
CA TRP A 92 -1.70 -2.42 25.91
C TRP A 92 -0.48 -1.98 25.10
N VAL A 93 0.43 -2.90 24.80
CA VAL A 93 1.60 -2.63 23.96
C VAL A 93 1.16 -2.25 22.54
N ASP A 94 0.22 -2.99 21.96
CA ASP A 94 -0.29 -2.71 20.62
C ASP A 94 -1.01 -1.36 20.58
N LEU A 95 -1.84 -1.06 21.58
CA LEU A 95 -2.51 0.24 21.69
C LEU A 95 -1.52 1.40 21.81
N ALA A 96 -0.50 1.27 22.66
CA ALA A 96 0.53 2.29 22.82
C ALA A 96 1.36 2.45 21.54
N GLY A 97 1.75 1.35 20.90
CA GLY A 97 2.47 1.36 19.62
C GLY A 97 1.67 2.04 18.53
N VAL A 98 0.36 1.76 18.42
CA VAL A 98 -0.51 2.43 17.45
C VAL A 98 -0.64 3.92 17.75
N LEU A 99 -0.88 4.29 19.01
CA LEU A 99 -1.17 5.68 19.39
C LEU A 99 0.06 6.59 19.33
N PHE A 100 1.23 6.10 19.74
CA PHE A 100 2.43 6.92 19.90
C PHE A 100 3.46 6.74 18.78
N LEU A 101 3.39 5.66 18.00
CA LEU A 101 4.35 5.41 16.91
C LEU A 101 3.64 5.41 15.55
N LEU A 102 2.67 4.52 15.33
CA LEU A 102 2.05 4.37 14.01
C LEU A 102 1.27 5.62 13.61
N LEU A 103 0.34 6.07 14.47
CA LEU A 103 -0.56 7.17 14.15
C LEU A 103 0.18 8.52 13.95
N PRO A 104 1.17 8.90 14.78
CA PRO A 104 1.96 10.09 14.53
C PRO A 104 2.76 10.01 13.22
N VAL A 105 3.32 8.85 12.88
CA VAL A 105 4.03 8.67 11.60
C VAL A 105 3.05 8.81 10.43
N CYS A 106 1.87 8.19 10.50
CA CYS A 106 0.84 8.34 9.46
C CYS A 106 0.42 9.81 9.29
N LEU A 107 0.16 10.52 10.38
CA LEU A 107 -0.19 11.95 10.33
C LEU A 107 0.94 12.82 9.79
N PHE A 108 2.18 12.52 10.14
CA PHE A 108 3.34 13.22 9.62
C PHE A 108 3.50 13.00 8.11
N LEU A 109 3.35 11.76 7.65
CA LEU A 109 3.40 11.44 6.22
C LEU A 109 2.29 12.15 5.45
N LEU A 110 1.04 12.11 5.95
CA LEU A 110 -0.11 12.85 5.42
C LEU A 110 0.19 14.34 5.26
N TRP A 111 0.81 14.94 6.27
CA TRP A 111 1.10 16.38 6.27
C TRP A 111 2.19 16.74 5.25
N VAL A 112 3.27 15.97 5.20
CA VAL A 112 4.40 16.23 4.28
C VAL A 112 4.05 15.86 2.84
N SER A 113 3.24 14.82 2.63
CA SER A 113 2.84 14.34 1.31
C SER A 113 1.78 15.24 0.66
N TRP A 114 1.05 16.04 1.45
CA TRP A 114 -0.08 16.84 0.98
C TRP A 114 0.27 17.77 -0.19
N ASP A 115 1.28 18.63 -0.02
CA ASP A 115 1.69 19.57 -1.07
C ASP A 115 2.27 18.85 -2.29
N TYR A 116 2.94 17.73 -2.06
CA TYR A 116 3.50 16.88 -3.10
C TYR A 116 2.42 16.24 -3.99
N VAL A 117 1.37 15.70 -3.37
CA VAL A 117 0.24 15.07 -4.09
C VAL A 117 -0.62 16.12 -4.77
N THR A 118 -0.97 17.21 -4.09
CA THR A 118 -1.82 18.27 -4.65
C THR A 118 -1.17 18.97 -5.85
N THR A 119 0.14 19.21 -5.79
CA THR A 119 0.90 19.76 -6.93
C THR A 119 0.88 18.81 -8.13
N ALA A 120 1.05 17.50 -7.90
CA ALA A 120 0.98 16.51 -8.98
C ALA A 120 -0.38 16.49 -9.68
N TRP A 121 -1.48 16.62 -8.92
CA TRP A 121 -2.82 16.74 -9.48
C TRP A 121 -3.02 18.03 -10.26
N ALA A 122 -2.54 19.17 -9.75
CA ALA A 122 -2.65 20.46 -10.42
C ALA A 122 -1.95 20.46 -11.78
N LEU A 123 -0.80 19.78 -11.87
CA LEU A 123 -0.01 19.65 -13.10
C LEU A 123 -0.46 18.50 -14.00
N ARG A 124 -1.37 17.63 -13.54
CA ARG A 124 -1.67 16.32 -14.17
C ARG A 124 -0.39 15.59 -14.55
N GLU A 125 0.49 15.44 -13.57
CA GLU A 125 1.85 14.93 -13.77
C GLU A 125 1.86 13.56 -14.47
N GLY A 126 2.60 13.48 -15.56
CA GLY A 126 2.88 12.25 -16.30
C GLY A 126 4.32 11.81 -16.13
N SER A 127 4.67 10.65 -16.69
CA SER A 127 6.05 10.19 -16.69
C SER A 127 6.97 11.17 -17.43
N HIS A 128 8.19 11.31 -16.91
CA HIS A 128 9.26 12.07 -17.56
C HIS A 128 9.89 11.30 -18.74
N GLU A 129 9.62 9.99 -18.83
CA GLU A 129 10.14 9.14 -19.89
C GLU A 129 9.29 9.24 -21.16
N ALA A 130 9.95 9.28 -22.32
CA ALA A 130 9.27 9.29 -23.60
C ALA A 130 8.47 7.98 -23.80
N GLY A 131 7.14 8.07 -23.86
CA GLY A 131 6.27 6.90 -23.96
C GLY A 131 5.95 6.23 -22.62
N GLY A 132 6.20 6.91 -21.50
CA GLY A 132 5.74 6.50 -20.17
C GLY A 132 4.26 6.81 -19.91
N LEU A 133 3.77 6.42 -18.73
CA LEU A 133 2.37 6.55 -18.34
C LEU A 133 2.04 8.01 -17.95
N PRO A 134 0.95 8.61 -18.47
CA PRO A 134 0.64 10.02 -18.21
C PRO A 134 -0.14 10.27 -16.91
N TRP A 135 -0.20 9.30 -15.99
CA TRP A 135 -1.04 9.35 -14.78
C TRP A 135 -0.25 9.13 -13.48
N VAL A 136 0.92 9.76 -13.37
CA VAL A 136 1.77 9.70 -12.16
C VAL A 136 1.06 10.34 -10.96
N TYR A 137 0.23 11.36 -11.17
CA TYR A 137 -0.56 11.97 -10.10
C TYR A 137 -1.49 10.96 -9.39
N LEU A 138 -2.01 9.95 -10.10
CA LEU A 138 -2.79 8.86 -9.49
C LEU A 138 -1.91 7.98 -8.59
N LEU A 139 -0.71 7.64 -9.05
CA LEU A 139 0.25 6.87 -8.27
C LEU A 139 0.63 7.58 -6.98
N LYS A 140 0.90 8.89 -7.04
CA LYS A 140 1.25 9.70 -5.87
C LYS A 140 0.11 9.79 -4.85
N SER A 141 -1.14 9.68 -5.30
CA SER A 141 -2.32 9.68 -4.42
C SER A 141 -2.43 8.46 -3.50
N LEU A 142 -1.62 7.43 -3.74
CA LEU A 142 -1.55 6.25 -2.89
C LEU A 142 -0.69 6.46 -1.64
N ILE A 143 0.12 7.52 -1.62
CA ILE A 143 0.90 7.88 -0.44
C ILE A 143 -0.09 8.29 0.65
N PRO A 144 0.05 7.74 1.88
CA PRO A 144 -0.77 8.11 3.01
C PRO A 144 -0.79 9.61 3.25
#